data_AF-A0A542ICH1-F1
#
_entry.id   AF-A0A542ICH1-F1
#
_cell.length_a   1.000
_cell.length_b   1.000
_cell.length_c   1.000
_cell.angle_alpha   90.00
_cell.angle_beta   90.00
_cell.angle_gamma   90.00
#
_symmetry.space_group_name_H-M   'P 1'
#
loop_
_entity.id
_entity.type
_entity.pdbx_description
1 polymer ?
#
loop_
_entity_poly.entity_id
_entity_poly.type
_entity_poly.pdbx_seq_one_letter_code
_entity_poly.pdbx_strand_id
1 'polypeptide(L)'
;MTDFWDADGDFDYEAHYEAGQRDKAADTAASIGCPGMTDAIYYFGLQGRADSTFTPELLSALDTWQVQFEKSETAPADQEIKELQRQTEEATRAILAMTDSAA
;
A
#
# COMPACT_ATOMS: atom_id res chain seq x y z
N MET A 1 32.20 -16.71 36.60
CA MET A 1 31.00 -15.87 36.49
C MET A 1 30.97 -15.48 35.03
N THR A 2 30.19 -16.20 34.25
CA THR A 2 30.22 -16.21 32.78
C THR A 2 29.58 -14.95 32.20
N ASP A 3 30.23 -14.40 31.19
CA ASP A 3 29.91 -13.21 30.43
C ASP A 3 28.46 -13.22 29.88
N PHE A 4 27.73 -12.13 30.12
CA PHE A 4 26.33 -11.92 29.73
C PHE A 4 26.23 -11.05 28.46
N TRP A 5 27.12 -11.24 27.48
CA TRP A 5 27.16 -10.39 26.27
C TRP A 5 27.28 -11.15 24.95
N ASP A 6 26.82 -12.40 24.91
CA ASP A 6 26.54 -13.09 23.64
C ASP A 6 25.07 -13.51 23.62
N ALA A 7 24.27 -12.86 22.76
CA ALA A 7 23.24 -13.45 21.89
C ALA A 7 22.05 -12.51 21.64
N ASP A 8 21.96 -12.07 20.39
CA ASP A 8 20.75 -11.89 19.58
C ASP A 8 19.59 -11.02 20.10
N GLY A 9 19.38 -9.92 19.39
CA GLY A 9 18.11 -9.23 19.41
C GLY A 9 18.18 -7.83 18.84
N ASP A 10 18.77 -7.67 17.65
CA ASP A 10 18.34 -6.56 16.78
C ASP A 10 16.90 -6.91 16.38
N PHE A 11 15.98 -6.67 17.31
CA PHE A 11 14.57 -6.82 17.08
C PHE A 11 14.26 -5.69 16.12
N ASP A 12 14.23 -6.02 14.82
CA ASP A 12 13.93 -5.09 13.74
C ASP A 12 12.54 -4.51 13.98
N TYR A 13 12.47 -3.50 14.85
CA TYR A 13 11.26 -2.81 15.23
C TYR A 13 10.59 -2.26 13.97
N GLU A 14 11.40 -1.87 12.98
CA GLU A 14 10.95 -1.45 11.66
C GLU A 14 10.26 -2.59 10.90
N ALA A 15 10.84 -3.80 10.83
CA ALA A 15 10.22 -4.94 10.15
C ALA A 15 8.94 -5.42 10.85
N HIS A 16 8.91 -5.42 12.18
CA HIS A 16 7.72 -5.76 12.96
C HIS A 16 6.62 -4.71 12.81
N TYR A 17 6.98 -3.43 12.77
CA TYR A 17 6.05 -2.34 12.52
C TYR A 17 5.48 -2.41 11.10
N GLU A 18 6.34 -2.67 10.10
CA GLU A 18 5.94 -2.81 8.70
C GLU A 18 4.96 -3.97 8.49
N ALA A 19 5.26 -5.13 9.08
CA ALA A 19 4.37 -6.30 9.07
C ALA A 19 3.01 -5.97 9.72
N GLY A 20 3.01 -5.29 10.86
CA GLY A 20 1.78 -4.90 11.54
C GLY A 20 0.93 -3.88 10.76
N GLN A 21 1.54 -3.07 9.89
CA GLN A 21 0.80 -2.16 9.00
C GLN A 21 0.21 -2.90 7.80
N ARG A 22 0.94 -3.89 7.24
CA ARG A 22 0.41 -4.78 6.21
C ARG A 22 -0.77 -5.61 6.69
N ASP A 23 -0.70 -6.14 7.91
CA ASP A 23 -1.81 -6.90 8.51
C ASP A 23 -3.08 -6.03 8.63
N LYS A 24 -2.94 -4.79 9.10
CA LYS A 24 -4.07 -3.85 9.17
C LYS A 24 -4.63 -3.49 7.81
N ALA A 25 -3.77 -3.37 6.79
CA ALA A 25 -4.21 -3.15 5.43
C ALA A 25 -5.01 -4.35 4.90
N ALA A 26 -4.56 -5.57 5.19
CA ALA A 26 -5.27 -6.81 4.83
C ALA A 26 -6.62 -6.92 5.54
N ASP A 27 -6.68 -6.59 6.84
CA ASP A 27 -7.94 -6.55 7.61
C ASP A 27 -8.93 -5.53 7.02
N THR A 28 -8.43 -4.35 6.63
CA THR A 28 -9.22 -3.29 6.00
C THR A 28 -9.70 -3.71 4.61
N ALA A 29 -8.83 -4.34 3.81
CA ALA A 29 -9.17 -4.91 2.51
C ALA A 29 -10.27 -5.98 2.63
N ALA A 30 -10.19 -6.81 3.67
CA ALA A 30 -11.19 -7.83 3.96
C ALA A 30 -12.52 -7.22 4.42
N SER A 31 -12.51 -6.17 5.27
CA SER A 31 -13.73 -5.53 5.76
C SER A 31 -14.56 -4.90 4.64
N ILE A 32 -13.90 -4.29 3.66
CA ILE A 32 -14.54 -3.67 2.49
C ILE A 32 -14.82 -4.66 1.35
N GLY A 33 -14.47 -5.94 1.51
CA GLY A 33 -14.72 -6.98 0.51
C GLY A 33 -13.77 -6.97 -0.70
N CYS A 34 -12.63 -6.30 -0.59
CA CYS A 34 -11.62 -6.16 -1.65
C CYS A 34 -10.25 -6.70 -1.20
N PRO A 35 -10.09 -7.99 -0.89
CA PRO A 35 -8.85 -8.55 -0.33
C PRO A 35 -7.62 -8.37 -1.24
N GLY A 36 -7.83 -8.22 -2.55
CA GLY A 36 -6.76 -7.96 -3.52
C GLY A 36 -6.13 -6.57 -3.40
N MET A 37 -6.75 -5.62 -2.69
CA MET A 37 -6.29 -4.23 -2.57
C MET A 37 -5.33 -3.98 -1.39
N THR A 38 -4.84 -5.03 -0.75
CA THR A 38 -3.98 -4.91 0.45
C THR A 38 -2.77 -4.01 0.20
N ASP A 39 -2.09 -4.18 -0.94
CA ASP A 39 -0.90 -3.40 -1.27
C ASP A 39 -1.22 -1.92 -1.54
N ALA A 40 -2.32 -1.64 -2.24
CA ALA A 40 -2.77 -0.26 -2.46
C ALA A 40 -3.18 0.41 -1.13
N ILE A 41 -3.94 -0.27 -0.28
CA ILE A 41 -4.36 0.25 1.03
C ILE A 41 -3.15 0.54 1.91
N TYR A 42 -2.18 -0.37 1.92
CA TYR A 42 -0.92 -0.21 2.65
C TYR A 42 -0.10 0.99 2.12
N TYR A 43 0.07 1.08 0.80
CA TYR A 43 0.83 2.14 0.15
C TYR A 43 0.26 3.54 0.43
N PHE A 44 -1.06 3.69 0.39
CA PHE A 44 -1.74 4.97 0.63
C PHE A 44 -2.03 5.25 2.12
N GLY A 45 -1.64 4.36 3.04
CA GLY A 45 -1.88 4.58 4.47
C GLY A 45 -3.36 4.56 4.84
N LEU A 46 -4.17 3.77 4.13
CA LEU A 46 -5.63 3.69 4.31
C LEU A 46 -6.05 2.62 5.32
N GLN A 47 -5.09 1.89 5.90
CA GLN A 47 -5.36 0.89 6.93
C GLN A 47 -6.06 1.50 8.15
N GLY A 48 -7.13 0.86 8.61
CA GLY A 48 -7.92 1.33 9.75
C GLY A 48 -8.82 2.54 9.45
N ARG A 49 -8.97 2.95 8.18
CA ARG A 49 -10.02 3.88 7.76
C ARG A 49 -11.38 3.19 7.85
N ALA A 50 -12.43 3.97 8.10
CA ALA A 50 -13.79 3.47 8.13
C ALA A 50 -14.26 3.11 6.72
N ASP A 51 -15.17 2.14 6.60
CA ASP A 51 -15.75 1.71 5.31
C ASP A 51 -16.35 2.89 4.52
N SER A 52 -16.89 3.90 5.20
CA SER A 52 -17.43 5.12 4.56
C SER A 52 -16.39 5.97 3.83
N THR A 53 -15.10 5.78 4.10
CA THR A 53 -14.00 6.42 3.36
C THR A 53 -13.80 5.76 1.99
N PHE A 54 -14.15 4.49 1.85
CA PHE A 54 -13.97 3.72 0.61
C PHE A 54 -15.14 3.92 -0.34
N THR A 55 -15.17 5.08 -0.99
CA THR A 55 -16.15 5.33 -2.06
C THR A 55 -15.87 4.46 -3.28
N PRO A 56 -16.88 4.18 -4.12
CA PRO A 56 -16.67 3.43 -5.37
C PRO A 56 -15.60 4.04 -6.28
N GLU A 57 -15.50 5.37 -6.31
CA GLU A 57 -14.50 6.10 -7.08
C GLU A 57 -13.08 5.86 -6.52
N LEU A 58 -12.92 5.89 -5.19
CA LEU A 58 -11.65 5.61 -4.54
C LEU A 58 -11.22 4.16 -4.79
N LEU A 59 -12.14 3.20 -4.65
CA LEU A 59 -11.87 1.78 -4.92
C LEU A 59 -11.44 1.56 -6.37
N SER A 60 -12.14 2.16 -7.34
CA SER A 60 -11.75 2.06 -8.75
C SER A 60 -10.38 2.68 -9.02
N ALA A 61 -10.03 3.77 -8.34
CA ALA A 61 -8.72 4.40 -8.48
C ALA A 61 -7.60 3.53 -7.87
N LEU A 62 -7.82 2.95 -6.69
CA LEU A 62 -6.89 2.02 -6.03
C LEU A 62 -6.64 0.78 -6.89
N ASP A 63 -7.69 0.19 -7.47
CA ASP A 63 -7.60 -0.97 -8.37
C ASP A 63 -6.75 -0.63 -9.61
N THR A 64 -7.07 0.50 -10.25
CA THR A 64 -6.35 0.97 -11.43
C THR A 64 -4.88 1.22 -11.13
N TRP A 65 -4.58 1.86 -10.00
CA TRP A 65 -3.22 2.13 -9.56
C TRP A 65 -2.45 0.84 -9.33
N GLN A 66 -3.03 -0.14 -8.63
CA GLN A 66 -2.36 -1.41 -8.35
C GLN A 66 -2.05 -2.18 -9.64
N VAL A 67 -3.00 -2.27 -10.56
CA VAL A 67 -2.78 -2.91 -11.86
C VAL A 67 -1.68 -2.20 -12.66
N GLN A 68 -1.63 -0.87 -12.63
CA GLN A 68 -0.58 -0.11 -13.32
C GLN A 68 0.79 -0.30 -12.66
N PHE A 69 0.83 -0.35 -11.32
CA PHE A 69 2.04 -0.59 -10.55
C PHE A 69 2.62 -1.98 -10.86
N GLU A 70 1.81 -3.04 -10.77
CA GLU A 70 2.22 -4.42 -11.10
C GLU A 70 2.70 -4.55 -12.56
N LYS A 71 2.04 -3.86 -13.49
CA LYS A 71 2.47 -3.80 -14.90
C LYS A 71 3.82 -3.11 -15.05
N SER A 72 4.07 -2.05 -14.28
CA SER A 72 5.35 -1.33 -14.33
C SER A 72 6.51 -2.16 -13.80
N GLU A 73 6.27 -3.05 -12.83
CA GLU A 73 7.29 -3.97 -12.31
C GLU A 73 7.65 -5.11 -13.28
N THR A 74 6.71 -5.49 -14.14
CA THR A 74 6.85 -6.62 -15.08
C THR A 74 7.17 -6.20 -16.51
N ALA A 75 7.06 -4.91 -16.84
CA ALA A 75 7.32 -4.40 -18.17
C ALA A 75 8.84 -4.38 -18.51
N PRO A 76 9.23 -4.76 -19.74
CA PRO A 76 10.60 -4.60 -20.20
C PRO A 76 10.99 -3.12 -20.29
N ALA A 77 12.26 -2.82 -20.00
CA ALA A 77 12.81 -1.46 -19.85
C ALA A 77 12.83 -0.65 -21.15
N ASP A 78 11.66 -0.13 -21.54
CA ASP A 78 11.46 0.74 -22.70
C ASP A 78 10.52 1.91 -22.38
N GLN A 79 10.22 2.71 -23.41
CA GLN A 79 9.34 3.90 -23.38
C GLN A 79 7.97 3.66 -22.70
N GLU A 80 7.51 2.40 -22.66
CA GLU A 80 6.30 1.96 -21.93
C GLU A 80 6.43 2.10 -20.41
N ILE A 81 7.61 1.88 -19.80
CA ILE A 81 7.78 2.05 -18.35
C ILE A 81 7.61 3.52 -17.96
N LYS A 82 8.14 4.46 -18.74
CA LYS A 82 8.02 5.90 -18.44
C LYS A 82 6.57 6.37 -18.48
N GLU A 83 5.82 5.87 -19.45
CA GLU A 83 4.40 6.20 -19.57
C GLU A 83 3.57 5.54 -18.47
N LEU A 84 3.85 4.27 -18.13
CA LEU A 84 3.23 3.60 -16.98
C LEU A 84 3.54 4.33 -15.67
N GLN A 85 4.79 4.75 -15.44
CA GLN A 85 5.17 5.54 -14.26
C GLN A 85 4.41 6.86 -14.19
N ARG A 86 4.27 7.57 -15.33
CA ARG A 86 3.49 8.80 -15.40
C ARG A 86 2.03 8.57 -15.03
N GLN A 87 1.41 7.51 -15.57
CA GLN A 87 0.03 7.15 -15.27
C GLN A 87 -0.14 6.76 -13.79
N THR A 88 0.79 5.97 -13.24
CA THR A 88 0.81 5.61 -11.82
C THR A 88 0.94 6.85 -10.93
N GLU A 89 1.78 7.83 -11.30
CA GLU A 89 1.93 9.07 -10.54
C GLU A 89 0.66 9.94 -10.61
N GLU A 90 0.02 10.05 -11.78
CA GLU A 90 -1.26 10.75 -11.94
C GLU A 90 -2.37 10.10 -11.10
N ALA A 91 -2.47 8.77 -11.14
CA ALA A 91 -3.39 8.01 -10.31
C ALA A 91 -3.11 8.21 -8.81
N THR A 92 -1.83 8.22 -8.41
CA THR A 92 -1.40 8.49 -7.03
C THR A 92 -1.88 9.86 -6.57
N ARG A 93 -1.69 10.90 -7.38
CA ARG A 93 -2.15 12.26 -7.06
C ARG A 93 -3.67 12.35 -6.96
N ALA A 94 -4.39 11.65 -7.83
CA ALA A 94 -5.85 11.62 -7.80
C ALA A 94 -6.37 10.95 -6.52
N ILE A 95 -5.80 9.80 -6.15
CA ILE A 95 -6.14 9.08 -4.91
C ILE A 95 -5.85 9.96 -3.69
N LEU A 96 -4.67 10.57 -3.63
CA LEU A 96 -4.32 11.48 -2.53
C LEU A 96 -5.31 12.63 -2.41
N ALA A 97 -5.69 13.27 -3.52
CA ALA A 97 -6.68 14.34 -3.52
C ALA A 97 -8.06 13.89 -2.99
N MET A 98 -8.49 12.67 -3.32
CA MET A 98 -9.74 12.09 -2.81
C MET A 98 -9.67 11.80 -1.31
N THR A 99 -8.52 11.32 -0.83
CA THR A 99 -8.32 10.92 0.58
C THR A 99 -8.01 12.09 1.51
N ASP A 100 -7.37 13.15 1.01
CA ASP A 100 -7.07 14.39 1.74
C ASP A 100 -8.33 15.26 1.90
N SER A 101 -9.19 15.28 0.87
CA SER A 101 -10.52 15.92 0.95
C SER A 101 -11.46 15.27 1.97
N ALA A 102 -11.13 14.09 2.48
CA ALA A 102 -11.90 13.33 3.46
C ALA A 102 -11.33 13.43 4.90
N ALA A 103 -10.29 14.24 5.12
CA ALA A 103 -9.67 14.49 6.43
C ALA A 103 -10.24 15.72 7.16
#